data_AF-A0A2P7BBA8-F1
#
_entry.id   AF-A0A2P7BBA8-F1
#
_cell.length_a   1.000
_cell.length_b   1.000
_cell.length_c   1.000
_cell.angle_alpha   90.00
_cell.angle_beta   90.00
_cell.angle_gamma   90.00
#
_symmetry.space_group_name_H-M   'P 1'
#
loop_
_entity.id
_entity.type
_entity.pdbx_description
1 polymer ?
#
loop_
_entity_poly.entity_id
_entity_poly.type
_entity_poly.pdbx_seq_one_letter_code
_entity_poly.pdbx_strand_id
1 'polypeptide(L)'
;MKYILPALLVFLCASDVASAQSAQTNMLERRTARAIRNAGFWCDQVSNAQVDKVLSSMGPTVVRVTCDDRTRFEQYKLTMTKDNKIAKIEVWK
;
A
#
# COMPACT_ATOMS: atom_id res chain seq x y z
N MET A 1 9.12 60.27 6.49
CA MET A 1 9.47 59.30 7.54
C MET A 1 8.74 58.00 7.17
N LYS A 2 9.23 57.03 6.38
CA LYS A 2 10.44 56.17 6.37
C LYS A 2 10.57 55.23 7.60
N TYR A 3 9.98 54.04 7.51
CA TYR A 3 10.37 52.77 8.17
C TYR A 3 9.83 51.62 7.29
N ILE A 4 10.51 51.20 6.23
CA ILE A 4 11.53 50.13 6.14
C ILE A 4 11.05 48.78 6.73
N LEU A 5 10.75 47.84 5.82
CA LEU A 5 10.57 46.40 6.07
C LEU A 5 11.75 45.80 6.85
N PRO A 6 11.49 44.68 7.53
CA PRO A 6 12.34 43.52 7.33
C PRO A 6 11.50 42.31 6.88
N ALA A 7 11.74 41.92 5.63
CA ALA A 7 11.57 40.56 5.18
C ALA A 7 12.71 39.68 5.75
N LEU A 8 12.56 38.37 5.58
CA LEU A 8 13.58 37.31 5.68
C LEU A 8 13.95 36.81 7.08
N LEU A 9 13.42 35.62 7.41
CA LEU A 9 14.17 34.35 7.53
C LEU A 9 13.50 33.42 8.55
N VAL A 10 12.57 32.58 8.10
CA VAL A 10 12.39 31.25 8.68
C VAL A 10 12.25 30.27 7.53
N PHE A 11 13.40 29.86 7.01
CA PHE A 11 13.54 28.77 6.05
C PHE A 11 14.40 27.72 6.76
N LEU A 12 13.80 26.74 7.44
CA LEU A 12 14.51 25.54 7.92
C LEU A 12 13.54 24.40 8.27
N CYS A 13 13.80 23.25 7.63
CA CYS A 13 13.48 21.88 8.02
C CYS A 13 12.03 21.38 7.87
N ALA A 14 11.63 20.98 6.66
CA ALA A 14 10.46 20.10 6.46
C ALA A 14 10.66 19.04 5.35
N SER A 15 11.89 18.51 5.18
CA SER A 15 12.21 17.61 4.05
C SER A 15 12.30 16.12 4.40
N ASP A 16 12.28 15.71 5.67
CA ASP A 16 12.64 14.32 6.04
C ASP A 16 11.46 13.35 6.24
N VAL A 17 10.21 13.79 6.15
CA VAL A 17 9.04 12.92 6.43
C VAL A 17 8.55 12.11 5.22
N ALA A 18 8.92 12.47 3.99
CA ALA A 18 8.45 11.77 2.79
C ALA A 18 9.20 10.45 2.50
N SER A 19 10.46 10.31 2.95
CA SER A 19 11.29 9.13 2.66
C SER A 19 10.97 7.93 3.57
N ALA A 20 10.54 8.18 4.80
CA ALA A 20 10.21 7.12 5.75
C ALA A 20 8.91 6.37 5.38
N GLN A 21 7.91 7.08 4.84
CA GLN A 21 6.65 6.47 4.40
C GLN A 21 6.83 5.57 3.19
N SER A 22 7.67 5.95 2.22
CA SER A 22 7.93 5.12 1.04
C SER A 22 8.71 3.84 1.38
N ALA A 23 9.61 3.87 2.36
CA ALA A 23 10.33 2.67 2.80
C ALA A 23 9.40 1.63 3.46
N GLN A 24 8.44 2.09 4.26
CA GLN A 24 7.47 1.23 4.94
C GLN A 24 6.46 0.60 3.97
N THR A 25 5.95 1.37 3.00
CA THR A 25 5.03 0.85 1.97
C THR A 25 5.72 -0.20 1.09
N ASN A 26 6.95 0.08 0.63
CA ASN A 26 7.74 -0.87 -0.15
C ASN A 26 7.97 -2.19 0.59
N MET A 27 8.20 -2.14 1.90
CA MET A 27 8.42 -3.33 2.71
C MET A 27 7.12 -4.14 2.89
N LEU A 28 5.98 -3.45 3.06
CA LEU A 28 4.66 -4.09 3.12
C LEU A 28 4.29 -4.76 1.79
N GLU A 29 4.45 -4.06 0.67
CA GLU A 29 4.19 -4.58 -0.69
C GLU A 29 5.01 -5.84 -0.98
N ARG A 30 6.31 -5.83 -0.65
CA ARG A 30 7.19 -7.00 -0.80
C ARG A 30 6.74 -8.17 0.07
N ARG A 31 6.29 -7.92 1.30
CA ARG A 31 5.76 -8.97 2.19
C ARG A 31 4.48 -9.56 1.62
N THR A 32 3.57 -8.72 1.12
CA THR A 32 2.33 -9.15 0.47
C THR A 32 2.61 -9.99 -0.78
N ALA A 33 3.51 -9.55 -1.66
CA ALA A 33 3.91 -10.30 -2.85
C ALA A 33 4.50 -11.69 -2.50
N ARG A 34 5.31 -11.76 -1.44
CA ARG A 34 5.85 -13.04 -0.93
C ARG A 34 4.74 -13.95 -0.39
N ALA A 35 3.79 -13.41 0.36
CA ALA A 35 2.68 -14.21 0.89
C ALA A 35 1.81 -14.79 -0.22
N ILE A 36 1.52 -14.01 -1.26
CA ILE A 36 0.78 -14.47 -2.45
C ILE A 36 1.54 -15.58 -3.17
N ARG A 37 2.85 -15.41 -3.40
CA ARG A 37 3.71 -16.43 -4.00
C ARG A 37 3.81 -17.71 -3.18
N ASN A 38 3.95 -17.59 -1.85
CA ASN A 38 4.00 -18.74 -0.95
C ASN A 38 2.67 -19.53 -0.94
N ALA A 39 1.56 -18.90 -1.28
CA ALA A 39 0.27 -19.56 -1.45
C ALA A 39 0.09 -20.20 -2.85
N GLY A 40 1.10 -20.14 -3.72
CA GLY A 40 1.09 -20.75 -5.05
C GLY A 40 0.56 -19.86 -6.18
N PHE A 41 0.29 -18.59 -5.90
CA PHE A 41 -0.18 -17.63 -6.90
C PHE A 41 0.97 -16.83 -7.51
N TRP A 42 0.77 -16.26 -8.70
CA TRP A 42 1.77 -15.40 -9.31
C TRP A 42 1.66 -13.98 -8.77
N CYS A 43 2.75 -13.43 -8.24
CA CYS A 43 2.82 -12.01 -7.86
C CYS A 43 4.28 -11.57 -7.74
N ASP A 44 4.80 -10.92 -8.77
CA ASP A 44 6.17 -10.41 -8.76
C ASP A 44 6.26 -9.09 -7.95
N GLN A 45 5.51 -8.09 -8.38
CA GLN A 45 5.38 -6.79 -7.73
C GLN A 45 3.91 -6.48 -7.45
N VAL A 46 3.61 -6.02 -6.23
CA VAL A 46 2.30 -5.43 -5.90
C VAL A 46 2.32 -3.98 -6.39
N SER A 47 1.41 -3.63 -7.30
CA SER A 47 1.27 -2.27 -7.83
C SER A 47 0.15 -1.48 -7.17
N ASN A 48 -0.83 -2.17 -6.57
CA ASN A 48 -1.93 -1.55 -5.84
C ASN A 48 -2.48 -2.52 -4.79
N ALA A 49 -2.86 -2.00 -3.62
CA ALA A 49 -3.61 -2.74 -2.61
C ALA A 49 -4.68 -1.82 -1.99
N GLN A 50 -5.94 -2.24 -2.05
CA GLN A 50 -7.07 -1.46 -1.54
C GLN A 50 -8.12 -2.35 -0.88
N VAL A 51 -8.72 -1.88 0.21
CA VAL A 51 -9.84 -2.59 0.86
C VAL A 51 -11.07 -2.51 -0.04
N ASP A 52 -11.64 -3.67 -0.38
CA ASP A 52 -12.92 -3.73 -1.08
C ASP A 52 -14.05 -3.49 -0.07
N LYS A 53 -14.58 -2.26 -0.06
CA LYS A 53 -15.62 -1.84 0.88
C LYS A 53 -16.92 -2.61 0.71
N VAL A 54 -17.23 -3.07 -0.50
CA VAL A 54 -18.47 -3.80 -0.79
C VAL A 54 -18.38 -5.20 -0.17
N LEU A 55 -17.30 -5.92 -0.44
CA LEU A 55 -17.07 -7.25 0.13
C LEU A 55 -16.81 -7.23 1.63
N SER A 56 -16.23 -6.14 2.14
CA SER A 56 -15.94 -5.96 3.57
C SER A 56 -17.13 -5.41 4.37
N SER A 57 -18.25 -5.09 3.73
CA SER A 57 -19.37 -4.37 4.38
C SER A 57 -20.07 -5.15 5.49
N MET A 58 -20.11 -6.48 5.38
CA MET A 58 -20.89 -7.35 6.28
C MET A 58 -20.09 -8.54 6.82
N GLY A 59 -18.77 -8.53 6.67
CA GLY A 59 -17.97 -9.74 6.90
C GLY A 59 -16.48 -9.47 7.12
N PRO A 60 -15.62 -10.44 6.80
CA PRO A 60 -14.18 -10.27 6.95
C PRO A 60 -13.68 -9.16 6.02
N THR A 61 -12.62 -8.46 6.44
CA THR A 61 -11.98 -7.47 5.60
C THR A 61 -11.38 -8.16 4.37
N VAL A 62 -11.80 -7.72 3.18
CA VAL A 62 -11.28 -8.20 1.91
C VAL A 62 -10.44 -7.10 1.28
N VAL A 63 -9.18 -7.41 1.00
CA VAL A 63 -8.26 -6.51 0.31
C VAL A 63 -8.10 -6.99 -1.13
N ARG A 64 -8.38 -6.11 -2.09
CA ARG A 64 -8.01 -6.30 -3.49
C ARG A 64 -6.54 -5.94 -3.64
N VAL A 65 -5.74 -6.89 -4.09
CA VAL A 65 -4.33 -6.68 -4.43
C VAL A 65 -4.14 -6.89 -5.91
N THR A 66 -3.47 -5.94 -6.55
CA THR A 66 -3.05 -6.00 -7.95
C THR A 66 -1.56 -6.31 -7.99
N CYS A 67 -1.21 -7.38 -8.70
CA CYS A 67 0.16 -7.72 -9.02
C CYS A 67 0.41 -7.42 -10.50
N ASP A 68 1.48 -6.66 -10.77
CA ASP A 68 1.80 -6.16 -12.10
C ASP A 68 3.33 -6.03 -12.25
N ASP A 69 3.90 -6.73 -13.23
CA ASP A 69 5.32 -6.65 -13.60
C ASP A 69 5.55 -5.89 -14.92
N ARG A 70 4.52 -5.17 -15.40
CA ARG A 70 4.39 -4.50 -16.70
C ARG A 70 4.19 -5.42 -17.90
N THR A 71 4.20 -6.74 -17.71
CA THR A 71 3.97 -7.74 -18.75
C THR A 71 2.77 -8.63 -18.47
N ARG A 72 2.47 -8.88 -17.18
CA ARG A 72 1.33 -9.63 -16.70
C ARG A 72 0.63 -8.82 -15.62
N PHE A 73 -0.69 -8.85 -15.67
CA PHE A 73 -1.56 -8.19 -14.72
C PHE A 73 -2.49 -9.22 -14.09
N GLU A 74 -2.44 -9.37 -12.77
CA GLU A 74 -3.36 -10.24 -12.03
C GLU A 74 -3.84 -9.60 -10.75
N GLN A 75 -5.08 -9.93 -10.39
CA GLN A 75 -5.72 -9.41 -9.20
C GLN A 75 -6.14 -10.54 -8.28
N TYR A 76 -6.02 -10.28 -6.98
CA TYR A 76 -6.30 -11.23 -5.92
C TYR A 76 -7.20 -10.63 -4.84
N LYS A 77 -8.10 -11.47 -4.33
CA LYS A 77 -8.87 -11.25 -3.10
C LYS A 77 -8.06 -11.81 -1.95
N LEU A 78 -7.61 -10.94 -1.04
CA LEU A 78 -7.04 -11.35 0.23
C LEU A 78 -8.09 -11.19 1.32
N THR A 79 -8.59 -12.29 1.86
CA THR A 79 -9.48 -12.26 3.03
C THR A 79 -8.64 -12.21 4.29
N MET A 80 -8.84 -11.20 5.12
CA MET A 80 -8.11 -11.00 6.37
C MET A 80 -8.81 -11.67 7.55
N THR A 81 -8.03 -12.15 8.51
CA THR A 81 -8.51 -12.45 9.86
C THR A 81 -8.75 -11.16 10.65
N LYS A 82 -9.39 -11.27 11.81
CA LYS A 82 -9.54 -10.16 12.77
C LYS A 82 -8.20 -9.59 13.26
N ASP A 83 -7.13 -10.38 13.20
CA ASP A 83 -5.77 -9.99 13.60
C ASP A 83 -4.95 -9.42 12.43
N ASN A 84 -5.59 -9.02 11.33
CA ASN A 84 -4.95 -8.50 10.12
C ASN A 84 -3.94 -9.48 9.47
N LYS A 85 -4.17 -10.79 9.62
CA LYS A 85 -3.39 -11.83 8.92
C LYS A 85 -4.15 -12.31 7.68
N ILE A 86 -3.42 -12.78 6.67
CA ILE A 86 -4.05 -13.36 5.48
C ILE A 86 -4.66 -14.72 5.84
N ALA A 87 -5.99 -14.82 5.77
CA ALA A 87 -6.73 -16.05 6.00
C ALA A 87 -6.88 -16.87 4.70
N LYS A 88 -7.13 -16.19 3.58
CA LYS A 88 -7.41 -16.81 2.28
C LYS A 88 -6.95 -15.91 1.14
N ILE A 89 -6.49 -16.52 0.05
CA ILE A 89 -6.11 -15.85 -1.20
C ILE A 89 -6.89 -16.50 -2.34
N GLU A 90 -7.59 -15.68 -3.13
CA GLU A 90 -8.39 -16.12 -4.28
C GLU A 90 -8.16 -15.22 -5.48
N VAL A 91 -8.34 -15.75 -6.70
CA VAL A 91 -8.28 -14.95 -7.93
C VAL A 91 -9.46 -13.97 -7.95
N TRP A 92 -9.19 -12.73 -8.37
CA TRP A 92 -10.22 -11.72 -8.56
C TRP A 92 -11.02 -12.01 -9.85
N LYS A 93 -12.12 -12.74 -9.68
CA LYS A 93 -13.20 -12.87 -10.67
C LYS A 93 -14.34 -11.93 -10.34
#